data_AF-A0A7I7MSY8-F1
#
_entry.id   AF-A0A7I7MSY8-F1
#
_cell.length_a   1.000
_cell.length_b   1.000
_cell.length_c   1.000
_cell.angle_alpha   90.00
_cell.angle_beta   90.00
_cell.angle_gamma   90.00
#
_symmetry.space_group_name_H-M   'P 1'
#
loop_
_entity.id
_entity.type
_entity.pdbx_description
1 polymer ?
#
loop_
_entity_poly.entity_id
_entity_poly.type
_entity_poly.pdbx_seq_one_letter_code
_entity_poly.pdbx_strand_id
1 'polypeptide(L)'
;MGAGRREGEQIFVDELAQFAGRVADRRVRELAERAAEPLRVAVHGRPGTGCSTVARALNAAGTSSGITVTPPGCAADVEVYVTVEVIKPEDRDAVAAIAGQAGHPVVVVLNKADLAGFAGTGPMAAAHARCARFAALLGVPVEPMIGLLAVAALDDVDGCLGKDSWAGLRALAAHPGASGCLDGSFDGFLTAQLPVPTTVRLRLLDTLDLFGIALGVAAVCRGGTAEQLRALLRRVSGVDAVVDKVVAAGAEVRYRRVLEAVAELEALAVADRRLGDQIGEFLASDDTVLARMAAAVDMARLAGLQPEPDTVSDEPVVHLERARRWQRHNLENGGSGPVSDVRRACGADITRGSLRLWARAGGAGRSQSGERR
;
A
#
# COMPACT_ATOMS: atom_id res chain seq x y z
N MET A 1 -3.45 6.65 18.50
CA MET A 1 -4.41 7.17 17.51
C MET A 1 -3.85 8.47 16.95
N GLY A 2 -3.02 8.38 15.91
CA GLY A 2 -2.69 9.55 15.09
C GLY A 2 -3.83 9.73 14.10
N ALA A 3 -4.33 10.95 13.93
CA ALA A 3 -5.20 11.26 12.81
C ALA A 3 -4.45 10.82 11.53
N GLY A 4 -4.99 9.84 10.81
CA GLY A 4 -4.37 9.33 9.59
C GLY A 4 -4.14 10.50 8.65
N ARG A 5 -2.88 10.78 8.33
CA ARG A 5 -2.52 11.75 7.30
C ARG A 5 -3.18 11.26 6.01
N ARG A 6 -4.15 12.01 5.47
CA ARG A 6 -4.71 11.70 4.15
C ARG A 6 -3.57 11.75 3.14
N GLU A 7 -3.47 10.72 2.31
CA GLU A 7 -2.51 10.67 1.20
C GLU A 7 -2.77 11.86 0.27
N GLY A 8 -1.72 12.52 -0.21
CA GLY A 8 -1.80 13.77 -0.95
C GLY A 8 -2.57 13.64 -2.27
N GLU A 9 -2.53 12.47 -2.89
CA GLU A 9 -3.38 12.12 -4.02
C GLU A 9 -4.86 12.18 -3.65
N GLN A 10 -5.26 11.59 -2.52
CA GLN A 10 -6.66 11.61 -2.08
C GLN A 10 -7.15 13.04 -1.87
N ILE A 11 -6.29 13.92 -1.35
CA ILE A 11 -6.61 15.35 -1.22
C ILE A 11 -6.89 15.95 -2.61
N PHE A 12 -6.06 15.68 -3.62
CA PHE A 12 -6.28 16.19 -4.97
C PHE A 12 -7.55 15.63 -5.61
N VAL A 13 -7.80 14.33 -5.46
CA VAL A 13 -9.01 13.66 -5.95
C VAL A 13 -10.27 14.24 -5.32
N ASP A 14 -10.26 14.48 -4.00
CA ASP A 14 -11.38 15.11 -3.28
C ASP A 14 -11.67 16.52 -3.83
N GLU A 15 -10.64 17.35 -4.01
CA GLU A 15 -10.76 18.70 -4.57
C GLU A 15 -11.27 18.69 -6.00
N LEU A 16 -10.77 17.76 -6.83
CA LEU A 16 -11.19 17.60 -8.22
C LEU A 16 -12.65 17.13 -8.32
N ALA A 17 -13.08 16.20 -7.46
CA ALA A 17 -14.46 15.75 -7.39
C ALA A 17 -15.40 16.89 -6.95
N GLN A 18 -14.99 17.68 -5.97
CA GLN A 18 -15.76 18.86 -5.54
C GLN A 18 -15.86 19.90 -6.67
N PHE A 19 -14.78 20.15 -7.40
CA PHE A 19 -14.79 21.02 -8.58
C PHE A 19 -15.72 20.49 -9.68
N ALA A 20 -15.63 19.21 -10.02
CA ALA A 20 -16.51 18.57 -11.00
C ALA A 20 -17.99 18.72 -10.63
N GLY A 21 -18.33 18.56 -9.35
CA GLY A 21 -19.68 18.76 -8.84
C GLY A 21 -20.20 20.21 -8.97
N ARG A 22 -19.32 21.21 -8.85
CA ARG A 22 -19.68 22.63 -8.99
C ARG A 22 -19.90 23.04 -10.45
N VAL A 23 -19.05 22.55 -11.36
CA VAL A 23 -19.08 22.93 -12.78
C VAL A 23 -20.14 22.15 -13.56
N ALA A 24 -20.49 20.94 -13.10
CA ALA A 24 -21.47 20.04 -13.72
C ALA A 24 -21.18 19.74 -15.21
N ASP A 25 -19.91 19.81 -15.64
CA ASP A 25 -19.48 19.40 -16.97
C ASP A 25 -19.14 17.90 -16.98
N ARG A 26 -19.66 17.18 -17.98
CA ARG A 26 -19.49 15.73 -18.11
C ARG A 26 -18.02 15.32 -18.23
N ARG A 27 -17.21 16.07 -18.98
CA ARG A 27 -15.80 15.76 -19.25
C ARG A 27 -14.96 15.93 -17.99
N VAL A 28 -15.24 16.99 -17.21
CA VAL A 28 -14.58 17.22 -15.92
C VAL A 28 -14.95 16.12 -14.91
N ARG A 29 -16.20 15.66 -14.91
CA ARG A 29 -16.64 14.53 -14.08
C ARG A 29 -15.96 13.22 -14.48
N GLU A 30 -15.91 12.89 -15.77
CA GLU A 30 -15.22 11.68 -16.27
C GLU A 30 -13.72 11.70 -15.95
N LEU A 31 -13.11 12.89 -15.93
CA LEU A 31 -11.72 13.08 -15.51
C LEU A 31 -11.54 12.89 -14.00
N ALA A 32 -12.44 13.44 -13.18
CA ALA A 32 -12.44 13.21 -11.74
C ALA A 32 -12.61 11.73 -11.38
N GLU A 33 -13.53 11.03 -12.06
CA GLU A 33 -13.78 9.60 -11.88
C GLU A 33 -12.53 8.77 -12.23
N ARG A 34 -11.85 9.07 -13.35
CA ARG A 34 -10.59 8.40 -13.73
C ARG A 34 -9.44 8.68 -12.76
N ALA A 35 -9.30 9.93 -12.31
CA ALA A 35 -8.26 10.29 -11.34
C ALA A 35 -8.47 9.58 -9.98
N ALA A 36 -9.73 9.26 -9.65
CA ALA A 36 -10.12 8.54 -8.43
C ALA A 36 -10.04 7.01 -8.56
N GLU A 37 -9.72 6.46 -9.74
CA GLU A 37 -9.68 5.01 -9.91
C GLU A 37 -8.66 4.37 -8.95
N PRO A 38 -8.99 3.24 -8.30
CA PRO A 38 -8.04 2.54 -7.46
C PRO A 38 -6.83 2.04 -8.28
N LEU A 39 -5.73 1.80 -7.59
CA LEU A 39 -4.56 1.14 -8.14
C LEU A 39 -4.90 -0.33 -8.44
N ARG A 40 -4.79 -0.71 -9.71
CA ARG A 40 -5.05 -2.06 -10.20
C ARG A 40 -3.84 -2.94 -9.98
N VAL A 41 -4.03 -4.06 -9.31
CA VAL A 41 -2.95 -4.99 -8.95
C VAL A 41 -3.22 -6.35 -9.57
N ALA A 42 -2.30 -6.85 -10.39
CA ALA A 42 -2.34 -8.24 -10.83
C ALA A 42 -1.47 -9.12 -9.95
N VAL A 43 -1.90 -10.37 -9.74
CA VAL A 43 -1.23 -11.34 -8.87
C VAL A 43 -0.83 -12.56 -9.69
N HIS A 44 0.47 -12.81 -9.75
CA HIS A 44 1.10 -13.86 -10.53
C HIS A 44 1.91 -14.79 -9.64
N GLY A 45 2.26 -15.96 -10.16
CA GLY A 45 3.13 -16.91 -9.46
C GLY A 45 2.95 -18.32 -9.99
N ARG A 46 3.81 -19.22 -9.55
CA ARG A 46 3.73 -20.63 -9.93
C ARG A 46 2.48 -21.30 -9.35
N PRO A 47 1.96 -22.37 -9.99
CA PRO A 47 0.92 -23.21 -9.39
C PRO A 47 1.32 -23.67 -7.98
N GLY A 48 0.40 -23.53 -7.02
CA GLY A 48 0.59 -23.97 -5.63
C GLY A 48 1.28 -22.97 -4.69
N THR A 49 1.71 -21.79 -5.16
CA THR A 49 2.29 -20.73 -4.30
C THR A 49 1.24 -19.98 -3.47
N GLY A 50 -0.05 -20.10 -3.82
CA GLY A 50 -1.16 -19.46 -3.13
C GLY A 50 -1.58 -18.11 -3.72
N CYS A 51 -1.40 -17.90 -5.03
CA CYS A 51 -1.79 -16.65 -5.71
C CYS A 51 -3.24 -16.22 -5.44
N SER A 52 -4.20 -17.14 -5.47
CA SER A 52 -5.61 -16.83 -5.19
C SER A 52 -5.83 -16.35 -3.76
N THR A 53 -5.15 -16.95 -2.79
CA THR A 53 -5.19 -16.54 -1.39
C THR A 53 -4.58 -15.16 -1.19
N VAL A 54 -3.42 -14.89 -1.82
CA VAL A 54 -2.77 -13.56 -1.79
C VAL A 54 -3.64 -12.51 -2.46
N ALA A 55 -4.21 -12.79 -3.64
CA ALA A 55 -5.14 -11.92 -4.34
C ALA A 55 -6.34 -11.54 -3.47
N ARG A 56 -6.97 -12.53 -2.83
CA ARG A 56 -8.09 -12.30 -1.91
C ARG A 56 -7.69 -11.44 -0.71
N ALA A 57 -6.55 -11.74 -0.09
CA ALA A 57 -6.04 -10.97 1.05
C ALA A 57 -5.71 -9.52 0.67
N LEU A 58 -5.07 -9.30 -0.48
CA LEU A 58 -4.74 -7.96 -0.99
C LEU A 58 -5.99 -7.17 -1.36
N ASN A 59 -6.99 -7.81 -1.96
CA ASN A 59 -8.24 -7.13 -2.28
C ASN A 59 -8.96 -6.67 -0.99
N ALA A 60 -9.02 -7.53 0.02
CA ALA A 60 -9.65 -7.20 1.30
C ALA A 60 -8.86 -6.15 2.10
N ALA A 61 -7.53 -6.28 2.19
CA ALA A 61 -6.68 -5.36 2.95
C ALA A 61 -6.48 -4.01 2.25
N GLY A 62 -6.38 -4.04 0.93
CA GLY A 62 -5.99 -2.91 0.10
C GLY A 62 -7.13 -1.95 -0.24
N THR A 63 -8.40 -2.34 -0.04
CA THR A 63 -9.56 -1.49 -0.38
C THR A 63 -9.47 -0.11 0.30
N SER A 64 -9.10 -0.05 1.59
CA SER A 64 -8.94 1.21 2.32
C SER A 64 -7.74 2.05 1.87
N SER A 65 -6.80 1.43 1.15
CA SER A 65 -5.59 2.06 0.60
C SER A 65 -5.72 2.28 -0.91
N GLY A 66 -6.95 2.26 -1.44
CA GLY A 66 -7.22 2.51 -2.85
C GLY A 66 -6.64 1.45 -3.79
N ILE A 67 -6.53 0.19 -3.35
CA ILE A 67 -6.07 -0.93 -4.19
C ILE A 67 -7.26 -1.81 -4.57
N THR A 68 -7.27 -2.25 -5.83
CA THR A 68 -8.16 -3.30 -6.32
C THR A 68 -7.35 -4.38 -7.02
N VAL A 69 -7.63 -5.65 -6.74
CA VAL A 69 -6.98 -6.75 -7.45
C VAL A 69 -7.72 -7.04 -8.74
N THR A 70 -7.01 -7.11 -9.86
CA THR A 70 -7.58 -7.36 -11.17
C THR A 70 -7.61 -8.85 -11.52
N PRO A 71 -8.59 -9.28 -12.33
CA PRO A 71 -8.57 -10.63 -12.89
C PRO A 71 -7.32 -10.87 -13.76
N PRO A 72 -6.87 -12.13 -13.89
CA PRO A 72 -5.76 -12.48 -14.76
C PRO A 72 -5.97 -12.00 -16.21
N GLY A 73 -4.96 -11.38 -16.81
CA GLY A 73 -4.99 -10.89 -18.20
C GLY A 73 -5.56 -9.48 -18.39
N CYS A 74 -6.02 -8.83 -17.32
CA CYS A 74 -6.36 -7.41 -17.34
C CYS A 74 -5.11 -6.54 -17.16
N ALA A 75 -5.14 -5.31 -17.67
CA ALA A 75 -4.09 -4.33 -17.42
C ALA A 75 -3.99 -4.01 -15.92
N ALA A 76 -2.77 -3.98 -15.39
CA ALA A 76 -2.46 -3.66 -14.01
C ALA A 76 -1.49 -2.47 -13.93
N ASP A 77 -1.57 -1.76 -12.82
CA ASP A 77 -0.69 -0.65 -12.49
C ASP A 77 0.51 -1.11 -11.64
N VAL A 78 0.34 -2.19 -10.88
CA VAL A 78 1.40 -2.85 -10.09
C VAL A 78 1.27 -4.37 -10.22
N GLU A 79 2.41 -5.04 -10.32
CA GLU A 79 2.49 -6.48 -10.49
C GLU A 79 2.97 -7.14 -9.19
N VAL A 80 2.19 -8.07 -8.66
CA VAL A 80 2.56 -8.84 -7.47
C VAL A 80 2.95 -10.26 -7.87
N TYR A 81 4.20 -10.64 -7.62
CA TYR A 81 4.69 -11.98 -7.90
C TYR A 81 4.81 -12.82 -6.63
N VAL A 82 4.07 -13.93 -6.56
CA VAL A 82 3.99 -14.80 -5.38
C VAL A 82 4.90 -16.01 -5.53
N THR A 83 5.80 -16.15 -4.57
CA THR A 83 6.70 -17.30 -4.43
C THR A 83 6.62 -17.90 -3.03
N VAL A 84 7.21 -19.07 -2.84
CA VAL A 84 7.25 -19.80 -1.56
C VAL A 84 8.62 -20.45 -1.39
N GLU A 85 9.10 -20.53 -0.15
CA GLU A 85 10.32 -21.22 0.28
C GLU A 85 11.64 -20.74 -0.37
N VAL A 86 11.78 -20.90 -1.69
CA VAL A 86 12.95 -20.60 -2.51
C VAL A 86 12.57 -19.90 -3.82
N ILE A 87 13.44 -19.00 -4.30
CA ILE A 87 13.34 -18.45 -5.65
C ILE A 87 13.88 -19.48 -6.64
N LYS A 88 13.01 -20.01 -7.50
CA LYS A 88 13.42 -20.88 -8.60
C LYS A 88 13.86 -20.07 -9.82
N PRO A 89 14.59 -20.67 -10.78
CA PRO A 89 14.96 -19.99 -12.02
C PRO A 89 13.76 -19.40 -12.75
N GLU A 90 12.64 -20.12 -12.81
CA GLU A 90 11.42 -19.65 -13.48
C GLU A 90 10.78 -18.46 -12.76
N ASP A 91 10.96 -18.36 -11.43
CA ASP A 91 10.51 -17.20 -10.65
C ASP A 91 11.34 -15.96 -11.02
N ARG A 92 12.66 -16.13 -11.13
CA ARG A 92 13.58 -15.06 -11.52
C ARG A 92 13.30 -14.55 -12.92
N ASP A 93 13.11 -15.45 -13.87
CA ASP A 93 12.86 -15.10 -15.28
C ASP A 93 11.53 -14.36 -15.42
N ALA A 94 10.48 -14.82 -14.72
CA ALA A 94 9.19 -14.14 -14.71
C ALA A 94 9.27 -12.73 -14.11
N VAL A 95 9.93 -12.58 -12.94
CA VAL A 95 10.11 -11.27 -12.31
C VAL A 95 10.93 -10.33 -13.19
N ALA A 96 12.01 -10.82 -13.82
CA ALA A 96 12.84 -10.03 -14.71
C ALA A 96 12.07 -9.59 -15.97
N ALA A 97 11.23 -10.46 -16.54
CA ALA A 97 10.40 -10.13 -17.69
C ALA A 97 9.40 -9.01 -17.38
N ILE A 98 8.76 -9.05 -16.21
CA ILE A 98 7.82 -8.02 -15.78
C ILE A 98 8.57 -6.71 -15.44
N ALA A 99 9.62 -6.79 -14.64
CA ALA A 99 10.38 -5.61 -14.21
C ALA A 99 11.09 -4.88 -15.38
N GLY A 100 11.37 -5.59 -16.48
CA GLY A 100 11.90 -5.00 -17.72
C GLY A 100 10.87 -4.19 -18.52
N GLN A 101 9.58 -4.30 -18.22
CA GLN A 101 8.53 -3.54 -18.88
C GLN A 101 8.42 -2.15 -18.27
N ALA A 102 8.57 -1.12 -19.10
CA ALA A 102 8.45 0.26 -18.65
C ALA A 102 7.06 0.50 -18.01
N GLY A 103 7.04 1.07 -16.81
CA GLY A 103 5.81 1.45 -16.12
C GLY A 103 5.11 0.35 -15.33
N HIS A 104 5.69 -0.86 -15.20
CA HIS A 104 5.08 -1.98 -14.48
C HIS A 104 5.93 -2.37 -13.25
N PRO A 105 5.83 -1.63 -12.14
CA PRO A 105 6.59 -1.93 -10.93
C PRO A 105 6.17 -3.28 -10.34
N VAL A 106 7.15 -4.04 -9.84
CA VAL A 106 6.94 -5.40 -9.32
C VAL A 106 7.20 -5.43 -7.81
N VAL A 107 6.30 -6.08 -7.07
CA VAL A 107 6.49 -6.45 -5.66
C VAL A 107 6.41 -7.97 -5.54
N VAL A 108 7.40 -8.58 -4.91
CA VAL A 108 7.41 -10.03 -4.71
C VAL A 108 6.90 -10.35 -3.31
N VAL A 109 6.05 -11.38 -3.22
CA VAL A 109 5.53 -11.87 -1.95
C VAL A 109 6.07 -13.27 -1.70
N LEU A 110 6.83 -13.43 -0.62
CA LEU A 110 7.19 -14.75 -0.08
C LEU A 110 6.02 -15.25 0.79
N ASN A 111 5.07 -15.93 0.14
CA ASN A 111 3.91 -16.48 0.82
C ASN A 111 4.26 -17.75 1.63
N LYS A 112 3.36 -18.15 2.53
CA LYS A 112 3.54 -19.26 3.48
C LYS A 112 4.77 -19.05 4.37
N ALA A 113 4.94 -17.80 4.84
CA ALA A 113 6.07 -17.39 5.66
C ALA A 113 6.17 -18.14 7.00
N ASP A 114 5.08 -18.70 7.49
CA ASP A 114 5.01 -19.61 8.62
C ASP A 114 5.84 -20.89 8.43
N LEU A 115 6.08 -21.30 7.18
CA LEU A 115 6.92 -22.46 6.83
C LEU A 115 8.41 -22.11 6.67
N ALA A 116 8.83 -20.87 6.97
CA ALA A 116 10.23 -20.46 6.82
C ALA A 116 11.18 -21.13 7.83
N GLY A 117 10.64 -21.80 8.85
CA GLY A 117 11.34 -22.55 9.89
C GLY A 117 11.08 -22.00 11.29
N PHE A 118 10.95 -22.86 12.29
CA PHE A 118 10.62 -22.49 13.68
C PHE A 118 11.84 -22.19 14.58
N ALA A 119 13.05 -22.16 14.02
CA ALA A 119 14.26 -21.90 14.79
C ALA A 119 14.45 -20.40 15.12
N GLY A 120 15.20 -20.12 16.19
CA GLY A 120 15.58 -18.75 16.55
C GLY A 120 14.40 -17.89 17.02
N THR A 121 14.27 -16.69 16.45
CA THR A 121 13.25 -15.67 16.82
C THR A 121 11.85 -15.93 16.22
N GLY A 122 11.65 -17.09 15.59
CA GLY A 122 10.38 -17.53 15.04
C GLY A 122 10.26 -17.37 13.52
N PRO A 123 9.19 -17.93 12.92
CA PRO A 123 9.08 -18.09 11.47
C PRO A 123 9.05 -16.77 10.70
N MET A 124 8.38 -15.74 11.21
CA MET A 124 8.32 -14.44 10.54
C MET A 124 9.67 -13.73 10.49
N ALA A 125 10.50 -13.87 11.53
CA ALA A 125 11.84 -13.31 11.52
C ALA A 125 12.75 -14.02 10.52
N ALA A 126 12.66 -15.35 10.43
CA ALA A 126 13.35 -16.14 9.42
C ALA A 126 12.88 -15.76 7.99
N ALA A 127 11.58 -15.54 7.81
CA ALA A 127 10.99 -15.10 6.55
C ALA A 127 11.47 -13.71 6.14
N HIS A 128 11.51 -12.72 7.05
CA HIS A 128 12.08 -11.39 6.77
C HIS A 128 13.54 -11.48 6.33
N ALA A 129 14.37 -12.25 7.06
CA ALA A 129 15.77 -12.42 6.69
C ALA A 129 15.94 -13.06 5.31
N ARG A 130 15.02 -13.96 4.93
CA ARG A 130 14.99 -14.58 3.60
C ARG A 130 14.55 -13.59 2.52
N CYS A 131 13.52 -12.79 2.79
CA CYS A 131 13.04 -11.74 1.89
C CYS A 131 14.15 -10.74 1.57
N ALA A 132 14.93 -10.30 2.56
CA ALA A 132 16.06 -9.40 2.33
C ALA A 132 17.09 -9.98 1.33
N ARG A 133 17.40 -11.28 1.43
CA ARG A 133 18.29 -11.95 0.46
C ARG A 133 17.67 -12.05 -0.93
N PHE A 134 16.38 -12.35 -1.01
CA PHE A 134 15.68 -12.44 -2.30
C PHE A 134 15.52 -11.07 -2.96
N ALA A 135 15.32 -10.01 -2.18
CA ALA A 135 15.27 -8.64 -2.70
C ALA A 135 16.61 -8.23 -3.31
N ALA A 136 17.72 -8.56 -2.64
CA ALA A 136 19.06 -8.34 -3.19
C ALA A 136 19.31 -9.17 -4.46
N LEU A 137 18.78 -10.39 -4.54
CA LEU A 137 18.93 -11.27 -5.70
C LEU A 137 18.12 -10.80 -6.93
N LEU A 138 16.88 -10.35 -6.70
CA LEU A 138 15.93 -10.00 -7.76
C LEU A 138 15.98 -8.52 -8.14
N GLY A 139 16.55 -7.65 -7.28
CA GLY A 139 16.57 -6.20 -7.50
C GLY A 139 15.20 -5.52 -7.32
N VAL A 140 14.22 -6.22 -6.75
CA VAL A 140 12.86 -5.72 -6.49
C VAL A 140 12.48 -5.95 -5.02
N PRO A 141 11.52 -5.19 -4.45
CA PRO A 141 11.03 -5.41 -3.10
C PRO A 141 10.47 -6.83 -2.92
N VAL A 142 10.81 -7.47 -1.80
CA VAL A 142 10.28 -8.79 -1.40
C VAL A 142 9.76 -8.68 0.03
N GLU A 143 8.52 -9.08 0.27
CA GLU A 143 7.91 -9.11 1.62
C GLU A 143 7.32 -10.48 1.95
N PRO A 144 7.42 -10.94 3.20
CA PRO A 144 6.80 -12.19 3.60
C PRO A 144 5.32 -12.00 3.90
N MET A 145 4.55 -13.03 3.62
CA MET A 145 3.12 -13.06 3.91
C MET A 145 2.69 -14.46 4.35
N ILE A 146 1.70 -14.51 5.24
CA ILE A 146 0.91 -15.71 5.51
C ILE A 146 -0.50 -15.43 5.00
N GLY A 147 -0.71 -15.67 3.71
CA GLY A 147 -1.95 -15.29 3.03
C GLY A 147 -3.20 -15.87 3.69
N LEU A 148 -3.10 -17.08 4.22
CA LEU A 148 -4.22 -17.73 4.91
C LEU A 148 -4.64 -16.97 6.17
N LEU A 149 -3.69 -16.54 7.00
CA LEU A 149 -3.99 -15.76 8.20
C LEU A 149 -4.50 -14.35 7.86
N ALA A 150 -4.02 -13.76 6.76
CA ALA A 150 -4.53 -12.47 6.27
C ALA A 150 -6.02 -12.60 5.91
N VAL A 151 -6.37 -13.61 5.10
CA VAL A 151 -7.75 -13.96 4.75
C VAL A 151 -8.61 -14.18 6.00
N ALA A 152 -8.15 -15.02 6.93
CA ALA A 152 -8.88 -15.32 8.16
C ALA A 152 -9.11 -14.09 9.07
N ALA A 153 -8.22 -13.10 8.99
CA ALA A 153 -8.32 -11.86 9.76
C ALA A 153 -9.26 -10.82 9.13
N LEU A 154 -9.37 -10.81 7.79
CA LEU A 154 -10.01 -9.74 7.02
C LEU A 154 -11.39 -10.10 6.47
N ASP A 155 -11.64 -11.37 6.17
CA ASP A 155 -12.93 -11.76 5.60
C ASP A 155 -14.02 -11.83 6.67
N ASP A 156 -15.05 -11.02 6.44
CA ASP A 156 -16.28 -10.95 7.24
C ASP A 156 -17.36 -11.93 6.73
N VAL A 157 -17.00 -12.91 5.90
CA VAL A 157 -17.91 -13.95 5.41
C VAL A 157 -18.35 -14.82 6.60
N ASP A 158 -19.41 -14.41 7.29
CA ASP A 158 -20.04 -15.07 8.45
C ASP A 158 -19.06 -15.69 9.46
N GLY A 159 -17.94 -15.00 9.70
CA GLY A 159 -16.88 -15.46 10.58
C GLY A 159 -16.11 -16.67 10.04
N CYS A 160 -14.99 -16.43 9.35
CA CYS A 160 -13.93 -17.43 9.22
C CYS A 160 -13.49 -17.93 10.62
N LEU A 161 -13.43 -17.01 11.59
CA LEU A 161 -13.48 -17.30 13.04
C LEU A 161 -14.93 -17.26 13.56
N GLY A 162 -15.78 -18.11 13.01
CA GLY A 162 -17.18 -18.22 13.40
C GLY A 162 -17.32 -18.68 14.85
N LYS A 163 -18.54 -18.62 15.40
CA LYS A 163 -18.82 -19.04 16.79
C LYS A 163 -18.29 -20.44 17.09
N ASP A 164 -18.43 -21.37 16.13
CA ASP A 164 -17.95 -22.75 16.25
C ASP A 164 -16.42 -22.85 16.25
N SER A 165 -15.74 -22.11 15.37
CA SER A 165 -14.28 -22.09 15.31
C SER A 165 -13.70 -21.52 16.61
N TRP A 166 -14.29 -20.43 17.13
CA TRP A 166 -13.89 -19.85 18.41
C TRP A 166 -14.17 -20.77 19.60
N ALA A 167 -15.33 -21.45 19.63
CA ALA A 167 -15.62 -22.46 20.64
C ALA A 167 -14.64 -23.65 20.56
N GLY A 168 -14.28 -24.08 19.35
CA GLY A 168 -13.28 -25.10 19.11
C GLY A 168 -11.91 -24.71 19.65
N LEU A 169 -11.43 -23.48 19.36
CA LEU A 169 -10.18 -22.97 19.93
C LEU A 169 -10.20 -22.93 21.47
N ARG A 170 -11.33 -22.56 22.08
CA ARG A 170 -11.48 -22.60 23.54
C ARG A 170 -11.46 -24.01 24.11
N ALA A 171 -12.11 -24.96 23.45
CA ALA A 171 -12.09 -26.36 23.85
C ALA A 171 -10.69 -26.97 23.71
N LEU A 172 -9.94 -26.63 22.66
CA LEU A 172 -8.53 -27.02 22.51
C LEU A 172 -7.66 -26.40 23.60
N ALA A 173 -7.81 -25.11 23.89
CA ALA A 173 -7.04 -24.43 24.93
C ALA A 173 -7.28 -25.01 26.34
N ALA A 174 -8.47 -25.51 26.62
CA ALA A 174 -8.80 -26.18 27.88
C ALA A 174 -8.30 -27.64 27.95
N HIS A 175 -7.84 -28.22 26.83
CA HIS A 175 -7.48 -29.63 26.76
C HIS A 175 -5.96 -29.84 26.94
N PRO A 176 -5.52 -30.63 27.95
CA PRO A 176 -4.10 -30.82 28.25
C PRO A 176 -3.27 -31.40 27.09
N GLY A 177 -3.89 -32.17 26.19
CA GLY A 177 -3.23 -32.80 25.05
C GLY A 177 -3.14 -31.93 23.79
N ALA A 178 -3.75 -30.74 23.75
CA ALA A 178 -3.88 -29.98 22.51
C ALA A 178 -2.54 -29.50 21.93
N SER A 179 -1.60 -29.06 22.76
CA SER A 179 -0.30 -28.55 22.29
C SER A 179 0.51 -29.62 21.54
N GLY A 180 0.57 -30.85 22.06
CA GLY A 180 1.32 -31.94 21.42
C GLY A 180 0.73 -32.38 20.08
N CYS A 181 -0.57 -32.13 19.83
CA CYS A 181 -1.20 -32.43 18.54
C CYS A 181 -0.94 -31.35 17.48
N LEU A 182 -0.56 -30.13 17.89
CA LEU A 182 -0.29 -28.99 17.00
C LEU A 182 1.17 -28.94 16.54
N ASP A 183 2.08 -29.60 17.26
CA ASP A 183 3.47 -29.82 16.85
C ASP A 183 3.64 -30.96 15.83
N GLY A 184 2.53 -31.63 15.46
CA GLY A 184 2.47 -32.78 14.57
C GLY A 184 2.04 -32.46 13.13
N SER A 185 1.56 -33.48 12.42
CA SER A 185 1.00 -33.32 11.06
C SER A 185 -0.50 -33.03 11.09
N PHE A 186 -1.04 -32.61 9.95
CA PHE A 186 -2.50 -32.46 9.74
C PHE A 186 -3.25 -33.74 10.10
N ASP A 187 -2.76 -34.90 9.64
CA ASP A 187 -3.36 -36.20 9.95
C ASP A 187 -3.31 -36.51 11.44
N GLY A 188 -2.20 -36.14 12.12
CA GLY A 188 -2.08 -36.26 13.56
C GLY A 188 -3.13 -35.43 14.30
N PHE A 189 -3.36 -34.18 13.89
CA PHE A 189 -4.39 -33.33 14.47
C PHE A 189 -5.82 -33.84 14.23
N LEU A 190 -6.10 -34.42 13.05
CA LEU A 190 -7.41 -34.97 12.71
C LEU A 190 -7.71 -36.31 13.40
N THR A 191 -6.69 -37.14 13.64
CA THR A 191 -6.84 -38.45 14.28
C THR A 191 -6.75 -38.39 15.81
N ALA A 192 -6.22 -37.30 16.37
CA ALA A 192 -6.11 -37.09 17.82
C ALA A 192 -7.48 -37.13 18.53
N GLN A 193 -7.49 -37.63 19.76
CA GLN A 193 -8.67 -37.65 20.63
C GLN A 193 -8.82 -36.29 21.32
N LEU A 194 -9.41 -35.34 20.60
CA LEU A 194 -9.61 -33.96 21.05
C LEU A 194 -11.10 -33.69 21.34
N PRO A 195 -11.43 -32.77 22.25
CA PRO A 195 -12.83 -32.43 22.60
C PRO A 195 -13.53 -31.57 21.53
N VAL A 196 -13.02 -31.57 20.29
CA VAL A 196 -13.53 -30.78 19.18
C VAL A 196 -13.95 -31.72 18.04
N PRO A 197 -15.19 -31.62 17.53
CA PRO A 197 -15.65 -32.45 16.42
C PRO A 197 -14.72 -32.36 15.20
N THR A 198 -14.54 -33.46 14.48
CA THR A 198 -13.67 -33.53 13.29
C THR A 198 -14.05 -32.50 12.22
N THR A 199 -15.34 -32.22 12.04
CA THR A 199 -15.83 -31.19 11.11
C THR A 199 -15.35 -29.78 11.47
N VAL A 200 -15.30 -29.45 12.78
CA VAL A 200 -14.76 -28.18 13.27
C VAL A 200 -13.25 -28.15 13.13
N ARG A 201 -12.56 -29.27 13.38
CA ARG A 201 -11.10 -29.39 13.18
C ARG A 201 -10.70 -29.19 11.71
N LEU A 202 -11.44 -29.77 10.77
CA LEU A 202 -11.24 -29.55 9.33
C LEU A 202 -11.41 -28.08 8.97
N ARG A 203 -12.50 -27.45 9.44
CA ARG A 203 -12.74 -26.01 9.21
C ARG A 203 -11.62 -25.14 9.80
N LEU A 204 -11.14 -25.47 10.99
CA LEU A 204 -10.01 -24.77 11.61
C LEU A 204 -8.73 -24.90 10.78
N LEU A 205 -8.42 -26.10 10.27
CA LEU A 205 -7.27 -26.31 9.37
C LEU A 205 -7.42 -25.53 8.07
N ASP A 206 -8.59 -25.60 7.43
CA ASP A 206 -8.87 -24.88 6.17
C ASP A 206 -8.76 -23.36 6.33
N THR A 207 -9.03 -22.84 7.53
CA THR A 207 -9.07 -21.39 7.80
C THR A 207 -7.77 -20.84 8.36
N LEU A 208 -7.09 -21.59 9.24
CA LEU A 208 -5.99 -21.09 10.04
C LEU A 208 -4.69 -21.89 9.87
N ASP A 209 -4.78 -23.11 9.34
CA ASP A 209 -3.70 -24.11 9.43
C ASP A 209 -3.30 -24.40 10.91
N LEU A 210 -2.39 -25.33 11.14
CA LEU A 210 -1.83 -25.67 12.44
C LEU A 210 -1.18 -24.46 13.12
N PHE A 211 -0.46 -23.63 12.35
CA PHE A 211 0.19 -22.44 12.89
C PHE A 211 -0.84 -21.42 13.43
N GLY A 212 -1.89 -21.12 12.68
CA GLY A 212 -2.94 -20.21 13.13
C GLY A 212 -3.77 -20.79 14.26
N ILE A 213 -4.01 -22.10 14.29
CA ILE A 213 -4.66 -22.77 15.43
C ILE A 213 -3.81 -22.63 16.69
N ALA A 214 -2.49 -22.84 16.60
CA ALA A 214 -1.57 -22.66 17.73
C ALA A 214 -1.59 -21.22 18.26
N LEU A 215 -1.61 -20.22 17.38
CA LEU A 215 -1.80 -18.81 17.76
C LEU A 215 -3.14 -18.58 18.46
N GLY A 216 -4.22 -19.17 17.93
CA GLY A 216 -5.56 -19.08 18.51
C GLY A 216 -5.64 -19.67 19.91
N VAL A 217 -5.13 -20.88 20.09
CA VAL A 217 -5.05 -21.55 21.40
C VAL A 217 -4.23 -20.71 22.39
N ALA A 218 -3.05 -20.23 21.97
CA ALA A 218 -2.21 -19.38 22.81
C ALA A 218 -2.85 -18.04 23.17
N ALA A 219 -3.68 -17.46 22.28
CA ALA A 219 -4.45 -16.25 22.57
C ALA A 219 -5.55 -16.52 23.60
N VAL A 220 -6.26 -17.64 23.48
CA VAL A 220 -7.29 -18.04 24.46
C VAL A 220 -6.68 -18.30 25.83
N CYS A 221 -5.56 -19.01 25.92
CA CYS A 221 -4.87 -19.26 27.20
C CYS A 221 -4.45 -17.96 27.92
N ARG A 222 -4.28 -16.86 27.17
CA ARG A 222 -4.00 -15.52 27.72
C ARG A 222 -5.25 -14.68 27.98
N GLY A 223 -6.45 -15.27 27.88
CA GLY A 223 -7.72 -14.58 28.09
C GLY A 223 -8.16 -13.68 26.94
N GLY A 224 -7.63 -13.91 25.73
CA GLY A 224 -7.93 -13.08 24.57
C GLY A 224 -9.35 -13.29 24.00
N THR A 225 -9.86 -12.29 23.29
CA THR A 225 -11.14 -12.36 22.54
C THR A 225 -10.94 -12.72 21.07
N ALA A 226 -12.04 -13.01 20.36
CA ALA A 226 -12.00 -13.30 18.92
C ALA A 226 -11.51 -12.08 18.11
N GLU A 227 -11.86 -10.86 18.51
CA GLU A 227 -11.41 -9.61 17.89
C GLU A 227 -9.90 -9.40 18.09
N GLN A 228 -9.41 -9.69 19.30
CA GLN A 228 -7.97 -9.63 19.59
C GLN A 228 -7.20 -10.68 18.80
N LEU A 229 -7.76 -11.87 18.60
CA LEU A 229 -7.19 -12.88 17.70
C LEU A 229 -7.17 -12.38 16.25
N ARG A 230 -8.27 -11.84 15.70
CA ARG A 230 -8.28 -11.27 14.35
C ARG A 230 -7.21 -10.20 14.17
N ALA A 231 -7.08 -9.28 15.13
CA ALA A 231 -6.04 -8.26 15.12
C ALA A 231 -4.63 -8.86 15.18
N LEU A 232 -4.42 -9.94 15.94
CA LEU A 232 -3.16 -10.68 15.98
C LEU A 232 -2.87 -11.36 14.64
N LEU A 233 -3.84 -12.05 14.04
CA LEU A 233 -3.70 -12.74 12.77
C LEU A 233 -3.35 -11.75 11.65
N ARG A 234 -4.03 -10.59 11.58
CA ARG A 234 -3.69 -9.52 10.62
C ARG A 234 -2.22 -9.10 10.77
N ARG A 235 -1.79 -8.76 11.99
CA ARG A 235 -0.39 -8.36 12.25
C ARG A 235 0.61 -9.45 11.87
N VAL A 236 0.37 -10.69 12.28
CA VAL A 236 1.31 -11.81 12.04
C VAL A 236 1.34 -12.20 10.56
N SER A 237 0.23 -12.03 9.83
CA SER A 237 0.14 -12.35 8.41
C SER A 237 1.08 -11.53 7.52
N GLY A 238 1.56 -10.38 7.98
CA GLY A 238 2.39 -9.47 7.18
C GLY A 238 1.65 -8.72 6.07
N VAL A 239 0.32 -8.85 5.96
CA VAL A 239 -0.46 -8.26 4.86
C VAL A 239 -0.32 -6.74 4.77
N ASP A 240 -0.29 -6.04 5.90
CA ASP A 240 -0.18 -4.58 5.93
C ASP A 240 1.16 -4.13 5.32
N ALA A 241 2.26 -4.84 5.60
CA ALA A 241 3.56 -4.53 5.00
C ALA A 241 3.58 -4.77 3.48
N VAL A 242 2.89 -5.80 3.00
CA VAL A 242 2.74 -6.04 1.56
C VAL A 242 1.91 -4.92 0.91
N VAL A 243 0.80 -4.52 1.53
CA VAL A 243 -0.01 -3.38 1.07
C VAL A 243 0.84 -2.12 1.00
N ASP A 244 1.61 -1.81 2.04
CA ASP A 244 2.51 -0.65 2.06
C ASP A 244 3.52 -0.67 0.90
N LYS A 245 4.08 -1.85 0.57
CA LYS A 245 4.98 -1.99 -0.58
C LYS A 245 4.28 -1.82 -1.92
N VAL A 246 3.06 -2.32 -2.07
CA VAL A 246 2.25 -2.13 -3.28
C VAL A 246 1.88 -0.66 -3.44
N VAL A 247 1.48 0.01 -2.37
CA VAL A 247 1.20 1.46 -2.34
C VAL A 247 2.45 2.24 -2.72
N ALA A 248 3.62 1.87 -2.19
CA ALA A 248 4.89 2.52 -2.54
C ALA A 248 5.26 2.32 -4.01
N ALA A 249 5.11 1.10 -4.53
CA ALA A 249 5.36 0.77 -5.93
C ALA A 249 4.43 1.54 -6.89
N GLY A 250 3.15 1.71 -6.51
CA GLY A 250 2.14 2.43 -7.30
C GLY A 250 2.19 3.97 -7.18
N ALA A 251 3.03 4.52 -6.32
CA ALA A 251 3.05 5.96 -6.04
C ALA A 251 3.32 6.82 -7.27
N GLU A 252 4.22 6.38 -8.15
CA GLU A 252 4.49 7.10 -9.40
C GLU A 252 3.29 7.05 -10.35
N VAL A 253 2.60 5.90 -10.46
CA VAL A 253 1.42 5.76 -11.32
C VAL A 253 0.31 6.72 -10.86
N ARG A 254 0.05 6.75 -9.57
CA ARG A 254 -0.93 7.65 -8.97
C ARG A 254 -0.58 9.12 -9.16
N TYR A 255 0.69 9.48 -8.99
CA TYR A 255 1.14 10.83 -9.30
C TYR A 255 1.02 11.18 -10.80
N ARG A 256 1.29 10.23 -11.71
CA ARG A 256 1.05 10.44 -13.15
C ARG A 256 -0.43 10.71 -13.44
N ARG A 257 -1.37 10.04 -12.77
CA ARG A 257 -2.81 10.33 -12.91
C ARG A 257 -3.15 11.77 -12.53
N VAL A 258 -2.53 12.31 -11.48
CA VAL A 258 -2.67 13.73 -11.12
C VAL A 258 -2.17 14.63 -12.23
N LEU A 259 -1.00 14.34 -12.81
CA LEU A 259 -0.43 15.12 -13.91
C LEU A 259 -1.28 15.06 -15.18
N GLU A 260 -1.78 13.87 -15.52
CA GLU A 260 -2.67 13.64 -16.66
C GLU A 260 -3.99 14.41 -16.48
N ALA A 261 -4.59 14.32 -15.30
CA ALA A 261 -5.82 15.05 -14.98
C ALA A 261 -5.63 16.57 -15.11
N VAL A 262 -4.50 17.10 -14.65
CA VAL A 262 -4.17 18.53 -14.82
C VAL A 262 -4.00 18.89 -16.29
N ALA A 263 -3.22 18.11 -17.04
CA ALA A 263 -2.95 18.41 -18.45
C ALA A 263 -4.23 18.39 -19.29
N GLU A 264 -5.13 17.45 -19.00
CA GLU A 264 -6.43 17.38 -19.65
C GLU A 264 -7.37 18.54 -19.25
N LEU A 265 -7.36 18.97 -17.97
CA LEU A 265 -8.07 20.18 -17.55
C LEU A 265 -7.56 21.42 -18.29
N GLU A 266 -6.23 21.59 -18.41
CA GLU A 266 -5.62 22.68 -19.16
C GLU A 266 -6.04 22.66 -20.64
N ALA A 267 -6.08 21.47 -21.26
CA ALA A 267 -6.58 21.31 -22.62
C ALA A 267 -8.06 21.69 -22.76
N LEU A 268 -8.91 21.31 -21.79
CA LEU A 268 -10.31 21.71 -21.74
C LEU A 268 -10.48 23.22 -21.58
N ALA A 269 -9.62 23.86 -20.76
CA ALA A 269 -9.65 25.29 -20.54
C ALA A 269 -9.34 26.11 -21.80
N VAL A 270 -8.45 25.60 -22.66
CA VAL A 270 -8.15 26.20 -23.97
C VAL A 270 -9.32 26.03 -24.94
N ALA A 271 -9.99 24.88 -24.90
CA ALA A 271 -11.07 24.54 -25.84
C ALA A 271 -12.40 25.25 -25.54
N ASP A 272 -12.67 25.59 -24.28
CA ASP A 272 -13.91 26.23 -23.85
C ASP A 272 -13.60 27.42 -22.95
N ARG A 273 -13.84 28.64 -23.44
CA ARG A 273 -13.49 29.88 -22.73
C ARG A 273 -14.22 30.03 -21.40
N ARG A 274 -15.51 29.68 -21.33
CA ARG A 274 -16.31 29.86 -20.10
C ARG A 274 -15.88 28.87 -19.02
N LEU A 275 -15.62 27.63 -19.43
CA LEU A 275 -15.08 26.60 -18.56
C LEU A 275 -13.62 26.90 -18.19
N GLY A 276 -12.86 27.49 -19.10
CA GLY A 276 -11.45 27.81 -18.93
C GLY A 276 -11.17 28.79 -17.80
N ASP A 277 -12.01 29.79 -17.60
CA ASP A 277 -11.88 30.70 -16.45
C ASP A 277 -12.04 29.94 -15.12
N GLN A 278 -13.01 29.02 -15.04
CA GLN A 278 -13.29 28.21 -13.84
C GLN A 278 -12.17 27.19 -13.58
N ILE A 279 -11.66 26.54 -14.63
CA ILE A 279 -10.52 25.62 -14.54
C ILE A 279 -9.26 26.39 -14.12
N GLY A 280 -9.01 27.56 -14.71
CA GLY A 280 -7.88 28.41 -14.36
C GLY A 280 -7.91 28.83 -12.89
N GLU A 281 -9.08 29.26 -12.40
CA GLU A 281 -9.29 29.57 -10.98
C GLU A 281 -9.03 28.34 -10.10
N PHE A 282 -9.58 27.18 -10.46
CA PHE A 282 -9.36 25.93 -9.73
C PHE A 282 -7.88 25.53 -9.67
N LEU A 283 -7.16 25.51 -10.80
CA LEU A 283 -5.74 25.12 -10.87
C LEU A 283 -4.81 26.14 -10.21
N ALA A 284 -5.20 27.42 -10.18
CA ALA A 284 -4.48 28.47 -9.49
C ALA A 284 -4.82 28.55 -7.99
N SER A 285 -5.91 27.90 -7.58
CA SER A 285 -6.38 27.90 -6.21
C SER A 285 -5.33 27.29 -5.29
N ASP A 286 -5.34 27.83 -4.10
CA ASP A 286 -4.36 27.59 -3.08
C ASP A 286 -4.51 26.14 -2.56
N ASP A 287 -5.73 25.63 -2.46
CA ASP A 287 -6.03 24.25 -2.06
C ASP A 287 -5.58 23.24 -3.13
N THR A 288 -5.87 23.47 -4.41
CA THR A 288 -5.39 22.60 -5.51
C THR A 288 -3.87 22.56 -5.61
N VAL A 289 -3.19 23.71 -5.45
CA VAL A 289 -1.73 23.77 -5.47
C VAL A 289 -1.13 22.99 -4.30
N LEU A 290 -1.71 23.08 -3.10
CA LEU A 290 -1.25 22.33 -1.94
C LEU A 290 -1.56 20.83 -2.05
N ALA A 291 -2.70 20.47 -2.63
CA ALA A 291 -3.06 19.09 -2.91
C ALA A 291 -2.07 18.43 -3.88
N ARG A 292 -1.73 19.12 -4.99
CA ARG A 292 -0.70 18.65 -5.93
C ARG A 292 0.67 18.53 -5.29
N MET A 293 1.07 19.51 -4.48
CA MET A 293 2.31 19.40 -3.71
C MET A 293 2.29 18.20 -2.78
N ALA A 294 1.18 17.94 -2.08
CA ALA A 294 1.07 16.78 -1.18
C ALA A 294 1.25 15.47 -1.95
N ALA A 295 0.59 15.31 -3.11
CA ALA A 295 0.75 14.14 -3.97
C ALA A 295 2.21 13.98 -4.46
N ALA A 296 2.86 15.08 -4.86
CA ALA A 296 4.26 15.08 -5.28
C ALA A 296 5.21 14.71 -4.12
N VAL A 297 4.96 15.23 -2.91
CA VAL A 297 5.74 14.90 -1.71
C VAL A 297 5.60 13.42 -1.36
N ASP A 298 4.40 12.85 -1.44
CA ASP A 298 4.18 11.44 -1.13
C ASP A 298 4.86 10.53 -2.17
N MET A 299 4.78 10.85 -3.46
CA MET A 299 5.54 10.17 -4.49
C MET A 299 7.05 10.25 -4.23
N ALA A 300 7.57 11.43 -3.91
CA ALA A 300 8.99 11.63 -3.58
C ALA A 300 9.42 10.77 -2.38
N ARG A 301 8.65 10.79 -1.27
CA ARG A 301 8.95 9.98 -0.08
C ARG A 301 8.97 8.50 -0.40
N LEU A 302 7.97 8.01 -1.12
CA LEU A 302 7.85 6.59 -1.48
C LEU A 302 8.93 6.15 -2.48
N ALA A 303 9.43 7.07 -3.31
CA ALA A 303 10.60 6.88 -4.16
C ALA A 303 11.94 6.99 -3.41
N GLY A 304 11.94 7.21 -2.10
CA GLY A 304 13.14 7.36 -1.27
C GLY A 304 13.81 8.73 -1.38
N LEU A 305 13.20 9.70 -2.05
CA LEU A 305 13.65 11.09 -2.07
C LEU A 305 13.18 11.77 -0.79
N GLN A 306 14.09 12.42 -0.06
CA GLN A 306 13.79 13.12 1.19
C GLN A 306 13.25 14.53 0.90
N PRO A 307 11.91 14.77 0.98
CA PRO A 307 11.34 16.05 0.59
C PRO A 307 11.44 17.11 1.69
N GLU A 308 11.60 16.69 2.95
CA GLU A 308 11.60 17.53 4.15
C GLU A 308 12.69 17.05 5.13
N PRO A 309 13.32 17.94 5.91
CA PRO A 309 13.91 17.54 7.18
C PRO A 309 12.78 17.12 8.16
N ASP A 310 13.05 16.18 9.07
CA ASP A 310 12.07 15.53 9.96
C ASP A 310 11.24 16.46 10.88
N THR A 311 11.48 17.77 10.85
CA THR A 311 10.74 18.77 11.63
C THR A 311 9.61 19.40 10.82
N VAL A 312 8.36 19.06 11.16
CA VAL A 312 7.17 19.78 10.71
C VAL A 312 7.16 21.16 11.38
N SER A 313 7.59 22.19 10.65
CA SER A 313 7.57 23.59 11.10
C SER A 313 6.86 24.44 10.04
N ASP A 314 5.90 25.24 10.50
CA ASP A 314 5.16 26.22 9.69
C ASP A 314 5.94 27.55 9.53
N GLU A 315 7.23 27.56 9.88
CA GLU A 315 8.04 28.74 9.73
C GLU A 315 8.28 29.06 8.24
N PRO A 316 8.13 30.35 7.83
CA PRO A 316 8.33 30.75 6.45
C PRO A 316 9.68 30.30 5.87
N VAL A 317 10.75 30.34 6.68
CA VAL A 317 12.10 29.98 6.24
C VAL A 317 12.18 28.53 5.76
N VAL A 318 11.50 27.61 6.44
CA VAL A 318 11.48 26.18 6.11
C VAL A 318 10.84 25.95 4.75
N HIS A 319 9.74 26.64 4.47
CA HIS A 319 9.06 26.54 3.18
C HIS A 319 9.93 27.11 2.04
N LEU A 320 10.62 28.23 2.25
CA LEU A 320 11.50 28.81 1.23
C LEU A 320 12.73 27.92 0.95
N GLU A 321 13.32 27.33 1.99
CA GLU A 321 14.45 26.40 1.83
C GLU A 321 14.05 25.15 1.06
N ARG A 322 12.87 24.58 1.34
CA ARG A 322 12.32 23.46 0.59
C ARG A 322 12.13 23.81 -0.88
N ALA A 323 11.55 24.98 -1.18
CA ALA A 323 11.39 25.46 -2.55
C ALA A 323 12.74 25.56 -3.29
N ARG A 324 13.74 26.20 -2.68
CA ARG A 324 15.09 26.33 -3.25
C ARG A 324 15.77 24.98 -3.49
N ARG A 325 15.63 24.04 -2.56
CA ARG A 325 16.21 22.69 -2.67
C ARG A 325 15.64 21.95 -3.87
N TRP A 326 14.32 21.90 -4.01
CA TRP A 326 13.65 21.20 -5.10
C TRP A 326 13.85 21.89 -6.46
N GLN A 327 13.95 23.21 -6.49
CA GLN A 327 14.34 23.94 -7.70
C GLN A 327 15.75 23.56 -8.18
N ARG A 328 16.74 23.50 -7.26
CA ARG A 328 18.10 23.06 -7.61
C ARG A 328 18.13 21.59 -8.05
N HIS A 329 17.42 20.73 -7.33
CA HIS A 329 17.30 19.31 -7.70
C HIS A 329 16.79 19.13 -9.14
N ASN A 330 15.78 19.91 -9.55
CA ASN A 330 15.25 19.89 -10.91
C ASN A 330 16.26 20.37 -11.96
N LEU A 331 17.09 21.37 -11.64
CA LEU A 331 18.11 21.88 -12.55
C LEU A 331 19.26 20.88 -12.72
N GLU A 332 19.70 20.26 -11.64
CA GLU A 332 20.83 19.30 -11.63
C GLU A 332 20.47 17.95 -12.27
N ASN A 333 19.22 17.51 -12.12
CA ASN A 333 18.75 16.20 -12.62
C ASN A 333 17.89 16.30 -13.88
N GLY A 334 17.95 17.45 -14.58
CA GLY A 334 17.14 17.78 -15.75
C GLY A 334 17.51 17.06 -17.05
N GLY A 335 17.77 15.75 -17.01
CA GLY A 335 17.95 14.94 -18.22
C GLY A 335 16.69 14.88 -19.08
N SER A 336 16.82 14.49 -20.35
CA SER A 336 15.71 14.27 -21.27
C SER A 336 15.23 12.81 -21.22
N GLY A 337 13.94 12.59 -20.94
CA GLY A 337 13.31 11.27 -20.90
C GLY A 337 12.01 11.25 -20.07
N PRO A 338 11.11 10.26 -20.27
CA PRO A 338 9.80 10.22 -19.59
C PRO A 338 9.90 10.16 -18.05
N VAL A 339 10.86 9.39 -17.53
CA VAL A 339 11.12 9.27 -16.08
C VAL A 339 11.67 10.59 -15.52
N SER A 340 12.46 11.33 -16.30
CA SER A 340 12.95 12.64 -15.87
C SER A 340 11.87 13.72 -15.96
N ASP A 341 10.86 13.57 -16.82
CA ASP A 341 9.71 14.48 -16.89
C ASP A 341 8.79 14.37 -15.66
N VAL A 342 8.47 13.16 -15.20
CA VAL A 342 7.67 12.95 -13.96
C VAL A 342 8.40 13.51 -12.73
N ARG A 343 9.72 13.26 -12.62
CA ARG A 343 10.53 13.82 -11.52
C ARG A 343 10.62 15.33 -11.57
N ARG A 344 10.76 15.92 -12.76
CA ARG A 344 10.76 17.37 -12.94
C ARG A 344 9.42 17.99 -12.52
N ALA A 345 8.31 17.39 -12.94
CA ALA A 345 6.97 17.82 -12.55
C ALA A 345 6.78 17.73 -11.03
N CYS A 346 7.24 16.64 -10.41
CA CYS A 346 7.28 16.49 -8.95
C CYS A 346 8.01 17.65 -8.27
N GLY A 347 9.25 17.94 -8.68
CA GLY A 347 10.00 19.04 -8.09
C GLY A 347 9.34 20.41 -8.33
N ALA A 348 8.64 20.60 -9.46
CA ALA A 348 7.93 21.83 -9.77
C ALA A 348 6.71 22.03 -8.85
N ASP A 349 5.91 20.99 -8.65
CA ASP A 349 4.74 21.04 -7.76
C ASP A 349 5.15 21.22 -6.30
N ILE A 350 6.24 20.55 -5.87
CA ILE A 350 6.81 20.78 -4.53
C ILE A 350 7.29 22.23 -4.37
N THR A 351 8.01 22.76 -5.36
CA THR A 351 8.49 24.15 -5.33
C THR A 351 7.33 25.13 -5.27
N ARG A 352 6.32 24.96 -6.13
CA ARG A 352 5.14 25.84 -6.22
C ARG A 352 4.34 25.85 -4.93
N GLY A 353 4.01 24.68 -4.37
CA GLY A 353 3.27 24.60 -3.11
C GLY A 353 4.06 25.15 -1.92
N SER A 354 5.37 24.95 -1.90
CA SER A 354 6.24 25.53 -0.86
C SER A 354 6.27 27.06 -0.91
N LEU A 355 6.29 27.65 -2.10
CA LEU A 355 6.19 29.11 -2.25
C LEU A 355 4.81 29.65 -1.82
N ARG A 356 3.72 28.89 -2.04
CA ARG A 356 2.39 29.25 -1.52
C ARG A 356 2.36 29.25 0.01
N LEU A 357 2.91 28.22 0.66
CA LEU A 357 3.00 28.18 2.12
C LEU A 357 3.89 29.31 2.68
N TRP A 358 5.02 29.59 2.04
CA TRP A 358 5.88 30.73 2.40
C TRP A 358 5.14 32.07 2.33
N ALA A 359 4.36 32.29 1.27
CA ALA A 359 3.56 33.50 1.11
C ALA A 359 2.49 33.62 2.22
N ARG A 360 1.77 32.53 2.52
CA ARG A 360 0.77 32.46 3.60
C ARG A 360 1.36 32.75 4.99
N ALA A 361 2.57 32.25 5.25
CA ALA A 361 3.25 32.44 6.53
C ALA A 361 3.85 33.86 6.70
N GLY A 362 3.62 34.78 5.75
CA GLY A 362 4.04 36.18 5.83
C GLY A 362 5.46 36.45 5.32
N GLY A 363 6.06 35.53 4.58
CA GLY A 363 7.41 35.68 4.00
C GLY A 363 7.55 36.86 3.03
N ALA A 364 6.45 37.23 2.35
CA ALA A 364 6.42 38.40 1.46
C ALA A 364 6.49 39.74 2.22
N GLY A 365 5.99 39.80 3.45
CA GLY A 365 5.98 41.03 4.27
C GLY A 365 7.27 41.28 5.06
N ARG A 366 8.03 40.23 5.41
CA ARG A 366 9.28 40.36 6.19
C ARG A 366 10.50 40.73 5.34
N SER A 367 10.45 40.49 4.04
CA SER A 367 11.54 40.83 3.11
C SER A 367 11.65 42.34 2.83
N GLN A 368 10.61 43.15 3.11
CA GLN A 368 10.63 44.60 2.90
C GLN A 368 11.08 45.41 4.13
N SER A 369 11.21 44.79 5.31
CA SER A 369 11.61 45.45 6.55
C SER A 369 13.12 45.41 6.85
N GLY A 370 13.94 44.82 5.96
CA GLY A 370 15.37 44.61 6.20
C GLY A 370 16.32 45.67 5.64
N GLU A 371 15.83 46.65 4.87
CA GLU A 371 16.72 47.55 4.11
C GLU A 371 16.25 49.01 4.18
N ARG A 372 16.11 49.53 5.41
CA ARG A 372 16.18 50.98 5.69
C ARG A 372 16.74 51.19 7.10
N ARG A 373 18.06 51.23 7.23
CA ARG A 373 18.77 52.14 8.15
C ARG A 373 20.08 52.56 7.53
#